data_AF-A0A7V9BWU9-F1
#
_entry.id   AF-A0A7V9BWU9-F1
#
_cell.length_a   1.000
_cell.length_b   1.000
_cell.length_c   1.000
_cell.angle_alpha   90.00
_cell.angle_beta   90.00
_cell.angle_gamma   90.00
#
_symmetry.space_group_name_H-M   'P 1'
#
loop_
_entity.id
_entity.type
_entity.pdbx_description
1 polymer ?
#
loop_
_entity_poly.entity_id
_entity_poly.type
_entity_poly.pdbx_seq_one_letter_code
_entity_poly.pdbx_strand_id
1 'polypeptide(L)'
;MRRAVARLNVAPGYVLTDGFRVPGLAVPNLAVPKGDQTAACVAAASVLAKVTRDRIMVELDRELPCYGFAEHKGYCTPVHDRALVEHGPSSVHRSSFVNVMRAGAVRPGTVVVHNSAVDCPSLVAAQSVDAGAGCAAGGWARRGGSEVR
;
A
#
# COMPACT_ATOMS: atom_id res chain seq x y z
N MET A 1 -1.77 15.38 -4.79
CA MET A 1 -2.08 16.38 -5.82
C MET A 1 -1.63 17.80 -5.46
N ARG A 2 -2.24 18.52 -4.50
CA ARG A 2 -1.85 19.92 -4.16
C ARG A 2 -0.34 20.12 -3.96
N ARG A 3 0.29 19.26 -3.15
CA ARG A 3 1.75 19.26 -2.91
C ARG A 3 2.58 19.08 -4.18
N ALA A 4 2.09 18.31 -5.16
CA ALA A 4 2.82 18.07 -6.41
C ALA A 4 2.78 19.32 -7.29
N VAL A 5 1.60 19.94 -7.44
CA VAL A 5 1.42 21.19 -8.20
C VAL A 5 2.25 22.32 -7.59
N ALA A 6 2.25 22.47 -6.27
CA ALA A 6 3.02 23.51 -5.56
C ALA A 6 4.54 23.34 -5.65
N ARG A 7 5.04 22.19 -6.12
CA ARG A 7 6.47 21.90 -6.28
C ARG A 7 6.96 22.05 -7.72
N LEU A 8 6.09 22.43 -8.65
CA LEU A 8 6.50 22.70 -10.03
C LEU A 8 7.32 23.99 -10.08
N ASN A 9 8.47 23.95 -10.75
CA ASN A 9 9.30 25.14 -10.96
C ASN A 9 8.57 26.21 -11.78
N VAL A 10 7.70 25.78 -12.69
CA VAL A 10 6.84 26.65 -13.49
C VAL A 10 5.42 26.55 -12.95
N ALA A 11 4.87 27.68 -12.51
CA ALA A 11 3.49 27.73 -12.05
C ALA A 11 2.52 27.46 -13.23
N PRO A 12 1.67 26.43 -13.16
CA PRO A 12 0.73 26.13 -14.24
C PRO A 12 -0.43 27.13 -14.24
N GLY A 13 -0.85 27.57 -15.43
CA GLY A 13 -2.07 28.38 -15.58
C GLY A 13 -3.37 27.58 -15.44
N TYR A 14 -3.32 26.27 -15.69
CA TYR A 14 -4.47 25.36 -15.62
C TYR A 14 -4.01 23.94 -15.29
N VAL A 15 -4.82 23.17 -14.55
CA VAL A 15 -4.49 21.80 -14.14
C VAL A 15 -5.58 20.81 -14.55
N LEU A 16 -5.20 19.73 -15.21
CA LEU A 16 -6.05 18.57 -15.46
C LEU A 16 -5.74 17.48 -14.44
N THR A 17 -6.76 16.87 -13.83
CA THR A 17 -6.60 15.77 -12.88
C THR A 17 -7.38 14.54 -13.32
N ASP A 18 -6.81 13.36 -13.14
CA ASP A 18 -7.48 12.10 -13.47
C ASP A 18 -8.58 11.75 -12.45
N GLY A 19 -9.78 11.46 -12.95
CA GLY A 19 -10.90 10.89 -12.19
C GLY A 19 -11.65 11.91 -11.33
N PHE A 20 -11.05 12.34 -10.21
CA PHE A 20 -11.79 13.05 -9.16
C PHE A 20 -11.36 14.50 -8.99
N ARG A 21 -12.31 15.34 -8.56
CA ARG A 21 -12.05 16.72 -8.21
C ARG A 21 -11.05 16.81 -7.06
N VAL A 22 -10.03 17.63 -7.24
CA VAL A 22 -9.07 17.98 -6.19
C VAL A 22 -9.47 19.32 -5.60
N PRO A 23 -10.17 19.37 -4.45
CA PRO A 23 -10.48 20.65 -3.80
C PRO A 23 -9.18 21.38 -3.45
N GLY A 24 -9.19 22.71 -3.32
CA GLY A 24 -8.09 23.51 -2.76
C GLY A 24 -6.82 23.59 -3.63
N LEU A 25 -6.92 23.42 -4.94
CA LEU A 25 -5.90 23.91 -5.87
C LEU A 25 -6.07 25.43 -6.03
N ALA A 26 -4.95 26.16 -5.97
CA ALA A 26 -4.94 27.62 -6.15
C ALA A 26 -5.16 28.07 -7.61
N VAL A 27 -5.04 27.12 -8.54
CA VAL A 27 -5.16 27.35 -9.98
C VAL A 27 -6.45 26.72 -10.52
N PRO A 28 -7.03 27.27 -11.60
CA PRO A 28 -8.15 26.65 -12.28
C PRO A 28 -7.85 25.19 -12.63
N ASN A 29 -8.82 24.30 -12.38
CA ASN A 29 -8.63 22.88 -12.59
C ASN A 29 -9.90 22.18 -13.05
N LEU A 30 -9.70 21.10 -13.80
CA LEU A 30 -10.74 20.21 -14.28
C LEU A 30 -10.40 18.76 -13.95
N ALA A 31 -11.35 18.05 -13.35
CA ALA A 31 -11.28 16.60 -13.24
C ALA A 31 -11.78 15.97 -14.53
N VAL A 32 -10.94 15.15 -15.15
CA VAL A 32 -11.23 14.45 -16.40
C VAL A 32 -11.43 12.98 -16.07
N PRO A 33 -12.65 12.44 -16.26
CA PRO A 33 -12.87 10.99 -16.15
C PRO A 33 -12.00 10.25 -17.17
N LYS A 34 -11.22 9.26 -16.72
CA LYS A 34 -10.23 8.55 -17.56
C LYS A 34 -9.28 9.55 -18.25
N GLY A 35 -8.76 10.49 -17.47
CA GLY A 35 -7.88 11.55 -17.95
C GLY A 35 -6.60 10.98 -18.56
N ASP A 36 -6.12 9.86 -18.03
CA ASP A 36 -4.98 9.11 -18.55
C ASP A 36 -5.19 8.58 -19.98
N GLN A 37 -6.42 8.31 -20.38
CA GLN A 37 -6.78 7.84 -21.72
C GLN A 37 -7.08 8.99 -22.70
N THR A 38 -7.31 10.20 -22.20
CA THR A 38 -7.88 11.31 -22.98
C THR A 38 -6.99 12.55 -23.03
N ALA A 39 -6.05 12.71 -22.10
CA ALA A 39 -5.14 13.85 -22.03
C ALA A 39 -3.68 13.40 -21.88
N ALA A 40 -2.84 13.75 -22.86
CA ALA A 40 -1.44 13.34 -22.89
C ALA A 40 -0.64 13.77 -21.65
N CYS A 41 -0.92 14.95 -21.09
CA CYS A 41 -0.26 15.42 -19.87
C CYS A 41 -0.63 14.58 -18.63
N VAL A 42 -1.88 14.10 -18.56
CA VAL A 42 -2.34 13.22 -17.48
C VAL A 42 -1.73 11.83 -17.66
N ALA A 43 -1.69 11.30 -18.89
CA ALA A 43 -1.01 10.05 -19.20
C ALA A 43 0.47 10.08 -18.78
N ALA A 44 1.19 11.14 -19.15
CA ALA A 44 2.59 11.35 -18.76
C ALA A 44 2.76 11.39 -17.24
N ALA A 45 1.89 12.12 -16.53
CA ALA A 45 1.91 12.17 -15.07
C ALA A 45 1.66 10.80 -14.43
N SER A 46 0.73 10.00 -15.00
CA SER A 46 0.44 8.64 -14.53
C SER A 46 1.64 7.70 -14.68
N VAL A 47 2.35 7.76 -15.82
CA VAL A 47 3.59 6.99 -16.02
C VAL A 47 4.65 7.36 -14.99
N LEU A 48 4.90 8.66 -14.80
CA LEU A 48 5.89 9.13 -13.82
C LEU A 48 5.52 8.69 -12.40
N ALA A 49 4.25 8.82 -12.02
CA ALA A 49 3.77 8.41 -10.70
C ALA A 49 3.92 6.90 -10.48
N LYS A 50 3.53 6.08 -11.45
CA LYS A 50 3.61 4.62 -11.38
C LYS A 50 5.05 4.15 -11.29
N VAL A 51 5.91 4.58 -12.21
CA VAL A 51 7.32 4.18 -12.25
C VAL A 51 8.05 4.59 -10.97
N THR A 52 7.79 5.81 -10.47
CA THR A 52 8.39 6.28 -9.22
C THR A 52 7.93 5.45 -8.03
N ARG A 53 6.62 5.20 -7.91
CA ARG A 53 6.08 4.37 -6.82
C ARG A 53 6.66 2.97 -6.86
N ASP A 54 6.74 2.36 -8.03
CA ASP A 54 7.25 0.98 -8.16
C ASP A 54 8.72 0.86 -7.76
N ARG A 55 9.54 1.89 -8.03
CA ARG A 55 10.93 1.97 -7.53
C ARG A 55 10.98 2.05 -6.01
N ILE A 56 10.18 2.92 -5.39
CA ILE A 56 10.09 3.04 -3.92
C ILE A 56 9.70 1.70 -3.29
N MET A 57 8.77 0.95 -3.90
CA MET A 57 8.38 -0.36 -3.38
C MET A 57 9.50 -1.40 -3.50
N VAL A 58 10.32 -1.36 -4.55
CA VAL A 58 11.50 -2.22 -4.68
C VAL A 58 12.59 -1.85 -3.68
N GLU A 59 12.75 -0.58 -3.38
CA GLU A 59 13.68 -0.12 -2.33
C GLU A 59 13.20 -0.58 -0.95
N LEU A 60 11.90 -0.43 -0.65
CA LEU A 60 11.30 -0.92 0.59
C LEU A 60 11.41 -2.44 0.75
N ASP A 61 11.38 -3.20 -0.34
CA ASP A 61 11.59 -4.64 -0.30
C ASP A 61 13.00 -5.01 0.20
N ARG A 62 14.01 -4.19 -0.12
CA ARG A 62 15.37 -4.40 0.39
C ARG A 62 15.46 -4.14 1.90
N GLU A 63 14.68 -3.18 2.39
CA GLU A 63 14.61 -2.83 3.82
C GLU A 63 13.74 -3.81 4.62
N LEU A 64 12.67 -4.32 4.01
CA LEU A 64 11.66 -5.18 4.62
C LEU A 64 11.37 -6.41 3.72
N PRO A 65 12.35 -7.31 3.53
CA PRO A 65 12.28 -8.39 2.54
C PRO A 65 11.19 -9.43 2.84
N CYS A 66 10.73 -9.54 4.08
CA CYS A 66 9.71 -10.51 4.46
C CYS A 66 8.31 -10.22 3.87
N TYR A 67 8.06 -9.01 3.35
CA TYR A 67 6.75 -8.66 2.81
C TYR A 67 6.60 -8.87 1.31
N GLY A 68 7.68 -8.87 0.51
CA GLY A 68 7.60 -9.07 -0.95
C GLY A 68 7.14 -7.85 -1.75
N PHE A 69 7.38 -6.63 -1.25
CA PHE A 69 6.97 -5.36 -1.90
C PHE A 69 7.49 -5.21 -3.33
N ALA A 70 8.62 -5.84 -3.68
CA ALA A 70 9.16 -5.78 -5.04
C ALA A 70 8.22 -6.40 -6.08
N GLU A 71 7.38 -7.37 -5.70
CA GLU A 71 6.45 -8.03 -6.61
C GLU A 71 5.11 -7.31 -6.65
N HIS A 72 4.40 -7.27 -5.52
CA HIS A 72 3.01 -6.80 -5.46
C HIS A 72 2.87 -5.31 -5.16
N LYS A 73 3.96 -4.55 -4.97
CA LYS A 73 3.95 -3.07 -4.80
C LYS A 73 3.04 -2.55 -3.68
N GLY A 74 2.82 -3.38 -2.66
CA GLY A 74 1.93 -3.10 -1.53
C GLY A 74 0.44 -3.26 -1.81
N TYR A 75 0.02 -3.80 -2.96
CA TYR A 75 -1.37 -4.22 -3.17
C TYR A 75 -1.73 -5.42 -2.28
N CYS A 76 -3.02 -5.55 -1.94
CA CYS A 76 -3.53 -6.68 -1.18
C CYS A 76 -3.55 -7.91 -2.08
N THR A 77 -2.58 -8.79 -1.89
CA THR A 77 -2.47 -10.08 -2.58
C THR A 77 -2.42 -11.18 -1.51
N PRO A 78 -2.76 -12.43 -1.85
CA PRO A 78 -2.65 -13.53 -0.90
C PRO A 78 -1.26 -13.67 -0.28
N VAL A 79 -0.21 -13.37 -1.07
CA VAL A 79 1.19 -13.37 -0.60
C VAL A 79 1.40 -12.29 0.47
N HIS A 80 0.92 -11.07 0.21
CA HIS A 80 1.06 -9.95 1.13
C HIS A 80 0.23 -10.12 2.41
N ASP A 81 -1.00 -10.64 2.29
CA ASP A 81 -1.83 -10.89 3.46
C ASP A 81 -1.23 -12.01 4.34
N ARG A 82 -0.59 -13.03 3.74
CA ARG A 82 0.17 -14.03 4.50
C ARG A 82 1.34 -13.41 5.25
N ALA A 83 2.15 -12.58 4.57
CA ALA A 83 3.28 -11.89 5.21
C ALA A 83 2.82 -10.98 6.36
N LEU A 84 1.67 -10.32 6.22
CA LEU A 84 1.05 -9.51 7.28
C LEU A 84 0.64 -10.35 8.49
N VAL A 85 0.12 -11.57 8.29
CA VAL A 85 -0.23 -12.49 9.39
C VAL A 85 1.01 -13.04 10.09
N GLU A 86 2.05 -13.35 9.32
CA GLU A 86 3.29 -13.94 9.84
C GLU A 86 4.15 -12.93 10.60
N HIS A 87 4.34 -11.74 10.04
CA HIS A 87 5.27 -10.73 10.55
C HIS A 87 4.58 -9.55 11.23
N GLY A 88 3.25 -9.47 11.17
CA GLY A 88 2.48 -8.30 11.61
C GLY A 88 2.64 -7.11 10.66
N PRO A 89 1.89 -6.02 10.87
CA PRO A 89 2.02 -4.80 10.08
C PRO A 89 3.26 -3.97 10.48
N SER A 90 4.02 -3.52 9.49
CA SER A 90 5.15 -2.58 9.66
C SER A 90 4.74 -1.09 9.61
N SER A 91 5.68 -0.18 9.90
CA SER A 91 5.46 1.27 9.92
C SER A 91 5.02 1.87 8.58
N VAL A 92 5.35 1.21 7.46
CA VAL A 92 4.96 1.66 6.12
C VAL A 92 3.54 1.24 5.74
N HIS A 93 2.93 0.34 6.50
CA HIS A 93 1.56 -0.08 6.27
C HIS A 93 0.56 0.99 6.70
N ARG A 94 -0.51 1.12 5.91
CA ARG A 94 -1.60 2.03 6.22
C ARG A 94 -2.52 1.39 7.26
N SER A 95 -2.38 1.81 8.51
CA SER A 95 -3.15 1.26 9.64
C SER A 95 -4.67 1.39 9.50
N SER A 96 -5.18 2.29 8.66
CA SER A 96 -6.63 2.43 8.42
C SER A 96 -7.20 1.35 7.48
N PHE A 97 -6.35 0.51 6.86
CA PHE A 97 -6.80 -0.51 5.91
C PHE A 97 -7.27 -1.75 6.67
N VAL A 98 -8.40 -2.31 6.26
CA VAL A 98 -9.06 -3.40 7.00
C VAL A 98 -8.16 -4.63 7.15
N ASN A 99 -7.44 -5.02 6.10
CA ASN A 99 -6.52 -6.17 6.17
C ASN A 99 -5.35 -5.91 7.13
N VAL A 100 -4.79 -4.70 7.12
CA VAL A 100 -3.71 -4.27 8.04
C VAL A 100 -4.22 -4.22 9.49
N MET A 101 -5.40 -3.66 9.74
CA MET A 101 -6.03 -3.64 11.07
C MET A 101 -6.27 -5.05 11.61
N ARG A 102 -6.81 -5.94 10.76
CA ARG A 102 -7.05 -7.34 11.13
C ARG A 102 -5.75 -8.04 11.46
N ALA A 103 -4.72 -7.93 10.63
CA ALA A 103 -3.42 -8.53 10.88
C ALA A 103 -2.78 -8.03 12.19
N GLY A 104 -2.87 -6.73 12.50
CA GLY A 104 -2.39 -6.18 13.77
C GLY A 104 -3.20 -6.62 14.99
N ALA A 105 -4.48 -6.94 14.83
CA ALA A 105 -5.32 -7.45 15.92
C ALA A 105 -5.05 -8.94 16.25
N VAL A 106 -4.45 -9.67 15.31
CA VAL A 106 -4.14 -11.10 15.44
C VAL A 106 -2.77 -11.28 16.10
N ARG A 107 -2.67 -12.23 17.04
CA ARG A 107 -1.38 -12.54 17.69
C ARG A 107 -0.44 -13.23 16.68
N PRO A 108 0.86 -12.89 16.63
CA PRO A 108 1.81 -13.61 15.78
C PRO A 108 1.77 -15.10 16.14
N GLY A 109 1.51 -15.95 15.14
CA GLY A 109 1.31 -17.40 15.29
C GLY A 109 -0.12 -17.91 15.08
N THR A 110 -1.11 -17.03 14.92
CA THR A 110 -2.48 -17.45 14.56
C THR A 110 -2.63 -17.54 13.04
N VAL A 111 -2.88 -18.74 12.52
CA VAL A 111 -3.18 -18.97 11.10
C VAL A 111 -4.54 -18.36 10.76
N VAL A 112 -4.55 -17.31 9.93
CA VAL A 112 -5.78 -16.77 9.33
C VAL A 112 -6.00 -17.50 8.00
N VAL A 113 -6.99 -18.40 7.97
CA VAL A 113 -7.41 -19.07 6.74
C VAL A 113 -8.11 -18.03 5.85
N HIS A 114 -7.52 -17.73 4.70
CA HIS A 114 -8.19 -16.93 3.68
C HIS A 114 -9.28 -17.80 3.06
N ASN A 115 -10.54 -17.38 3.21
CA ASN A 115 -11.67 -18.07 2.60
C ASN A 115 -11.71 -17.80 1.10
N SER A 116 -10.84 -18.48 0.35
CA SER A 116 -11.02 -18.70 -1.07
C SER A 116 -11.82 -19.97 -1.23
N ALA A 117 -13.13 -19.83 -1.47
CA ALA A 117 -14.09 -20.82 -1.96
C ALA A 117 -14.02 -22.26 -1.38
N VAL A 118 -15.12 -22.63 -0.73
CA VAL A 118 -15.53 -23.98 -0.26
C VAL A 118 -15.08 -25.14 -1.16
N ASP A 119 -14.28 -26.09 -0.65
CA ASP A 119 -14.63 -27.54 -0.53
C ASP A 119 -13.53 -28.42 0.12
N CYS A 120 -13.84 -28.95 1.32
CA CYS A 120 -13.68 -30.33 1.83
C CYS A 120 -12.33 -31.12 1.86
N PRO A 121 -12.20 -32.19 2.70
CA PRO A 121 -11.20 -32.27 3.76
C PRO A 121 -10.11 -33.34 3.56
N SER A 122 -8.88 -33.08 4.02
CA SER A 122 -8.05 -34.01 4.80
C SER A 122 -6.65 -33.43 5.09
N LEU A 123 -6.20 -33.68 6.32
CA LEU A 123 -4.87 -33.42 6.89
C LEU A 123 -3.70 -33.73 5.96
N VAL A 124 -2.68 -32.85 5.90
CA VAL A 124 -1.28 -33.27 6.09
C VAL A 124 -0.47 -32.15 6.76
N ALA A 125 0.35 -32.59 7.73
CA ALA A 125 1.21 -31.85 8.64
C ALA A 125 2.05 -30.70 8.03
N ALA A 126 2.06 -29.56 8.72
CA ALA A 126 3.06 -28.52 8.53
C ALA A 126 4.37 -28.97 9.22
N GLN A 127 5.35 -29.35 8.42
CA GLN A 127 6.74 -29.48 8.86
C GLN A 127 7.32 -28.07 9.05
N SER A 128 7.98 -27.88 10.19
CA SER A 128 8.71 -26.67 10.56
C SER A 128 9.88 -26.45 9.60
N VAL A 129 9.86 -25.33 8.88
CA VAL A 129 11.05 -24.80 8.22
C VAL A 129 11.59 -23.64 9.05
N ASP A 130 12.90 -23.67 9.28
CA ASP A 130 13.63 -22.78 10.16
C ASP A 130 13.42 -21.30 9.85
N ALA A 131 13.10 -20.53 10.89
CA ALA A 131 12.97 -19.08 10.89
C ALA A 131 14.34 -18.41 10.70
N GLY A 132 14.83 -18.39 9.46
CA GLY A 132 16.01 -17.64 9.06
C GLY A 132 15.69 -16.17 8.76
N ALA A 133 16.30 -15.26 9.52
CA ALA A 133 16.27 -13.80 9.38
C ALA A 133 14.91 -13.12 9.67
N GLY A 134 14.57 -13.05 10.97
CA GLY A 134 13.48 -12.20 11.44
C GLY A 134 13.72 -10.74 11.06
N CYS A 135 12.88 -10.20 10.18
CA CYS A 135 12.79 -8.77 9.99
C CYS A 135 12.36 -8.16 11.32
N ALA A 136 13.24 -7.38 11.95
CA ALA A 136 12.91 -6.64 13.15
C ALA A 136 11.80 -5.65 12.79
N ALA A 137 10.55 -6.05 13.00
CA ALA A 137 9.39 -5.18 12.91
C ALA A 137 9.60 -4.08 13.95
N GLY A 138 10.17 -2.95 13.52
CA GLY A 138 10.37 -1.77 14.35
C GLY A 138 9.09 -1.49 15.12
N GLY A 139 9.20 -1.51 16.46
CA GLY A 139 8.11 -1.72 17.40
C GLY A 139 6.79 -1.07 16.98
N TRP A 140 5.82 -1.92 16.62
CA TRP A 140 4.42 -1.54 16.53
C TRP A 140 3.89 -1.27 17.95
N ALA A 141 4.23 -0.09 18.48
CA ALA A 141 3.63 0.41 19.70
C ALA A 141 2.20 0.87 19.37
N ARG A 142 1.21 0.25 20.01
CA ARG A 142 -0.18 0.73 20.04
C ARG A 142 -0.18 2.15 20.61
N ARG A 143 -0.08 3.17 19.75
CA ARG A 143 -0.44 4.53 20.15
C ARG A 143 -1.96 4.56 20.27
N GLY A 144 -2.40 4.44 21.52
CA GLY A 144 -3.79 4.60 21.93
C GLY A 144 -4.36 5.92 21.41
N GLY A 145 -5.66 5.90 21.14
CA GLY A 145 -6.38 7.04 20.60
C GLY A 145 -6.26 8.27 21.50
N SER A 146 -6.16 9.43 20.87
CA SER A 146 -6.48 10.70 21.48
C SER A 146 -7.35 11.48 20.51
N GLU A 147 -8.52 11.88 21.03
CA GLU A 147 -9.53 12.78 20.50
C GLU A 147 -9.08 13.71 19.38
N VAL A 148 -9.84 13.66 18.28
CA VAL A 148 -9.97 14.78 17.35
C VAL A 148 -11.07 15.69 17.92
N ARG A 149 -10.67 16.87 18.40
CA ARG A 149 -11.47 18.09 18.33
C ARG A 149 -10.64 19.14 17.60
#